data_AF-A0A357WR75-F1
#
_entry.id   AF-A0A357WR75-F1
#
_cell.length_a   1.000
_cell.length_b   1.000
_cell.length_c   1.000
_cell.angle_alpha   90.00
_cell.angle_beta   90.00
_cell.angle_gamma   90.00
#
_symmetry.space_group_name_H-M   'P 1'
#
loop_
_entity.id
_entity.type
_entity.pdbx_description
1 polymer ?
#
loop_
_entity_poly.entity_id
_entity_poly.type
_entity_poly.pdbx_seq_one_letter_code
_entity_poly.pdbx_strand_id
1 'polypeptide(L)' 'KGKLHTYYKCASAKKKKGCKKKTVRKQWIEDIVVNATMEMIMNDSMVEYITDLVVELQRRENTDLP' A
#
# COMPACT_ATOMS: atom_id res chain seq x y z
N LYS A 1 -11.12 -7.59 28.17
CA LYS A 1 -10.06 -7.44 27.14
C LYS A 1 -9.87 -5.95 26.85
N GLY A 2 -8.64 -5.42 26.90
CA GLY A 2 -8.36 -4.01 26.60
C GLY A 2 -8.27 -3.76 25.09
N LYS A 3 -8.73 -2.59 24.63
CA LYS A 3 -8.67 -2.21 23.20
C LYS A 3 -7.43 -1.35 22.95
N LEU A 4 -6.57 -1.81 22.04
CA LEU A 4 -5.40 -1.04 21.59
C LEU A 4 -5.86 0.03 20.59
N HIS A 5 -5.44 1.28 20.83
CA HIS A 5 -5.68 2.39 19.92
C HIS A 5 -4.36 2.92 19.36
N THR A 6 -4.24 2.94 18.03
CA THR A 6 -3.03 3.35 17.31
C THR A 6 -3.29 4.57 16.43
N TYR A 7 -2.26 5.41 16.31
CA TYR A 7 -2.36 6.71 15.66
C TYR A 7 -1.03 7.12 15.01
N TYR A 8 -1.11 7.90 13.93
CA TYR A 8 0.02 8.61 13.36
C TYR A 8 0.04 10.07 13.81
N LYS A 9 1.22 10.53 14.23
CA LYS A 9 1.48 11.91 14.65
C LYS A 9 2.76 12.43 14.00
N CYS A 10 2.71 13.65 13.47
CA CYS A 10 3.90 14.31 12.94
C CYS A 10 5.01 14.37 14.00
N ALA A 11 6.25 14.07 13.60
CA ALA A 11 7.40 14.11 14.51
C ALA A 11 7.62 15.49 15.14
N SER A 12 7.46 16.58 14.36
CA SER A 12 7.57 17.95 14.86
C SER A 12 6.45 18.30 15.83
N ALA A 13 5.22 17.84 15.58
CA ALA A 13 4.09 18.00 16.51
C ALA A 13 4.30 17.16 17.80
N LYS A 14 4.92 15.98 17.69
CA LYS A 14 5.29 15.15 18.85
C LYS A 14 6.36 15.82 19.71
N LYS A 15 7.36 16.46 19.08
CA LYS A 15 8.45 17.20 19.73
C LYS A 15 8.09 18.67 20.07
N LYS A 16 6.84 19.09 19.90
CA LYS A 16 6.34 20.45 20.17
C LYS A 16 7.10 21.58 19.40
N LYS A 17 7.60 21.29 18.19
CA LYS A 17 8.33 22.23 17.32
C LYS A 17 7.42 23.05 16.39
N GLY A 18 6.30 23.56 16.87
CA GLY A 18 5.42 24.47 16.11
C GLY A 18 4.47 23.86 15.07
N CYS A 19 4.57 22.56 14.75
CA CYS A 19 3.60 21.90 13.86
C CYS A 19 2.24 21.71 14.55
N LYS A 20 1.18 22.29 13.97
CA LYS A 20 -0.21 22.22 14.49
C LYS A 20 -1.04 21.07 13.92
N LYS A 21 -0.44 20.17 13.13
CA LYS A 21 -1.16 19.05 12.49
C LYS A 21 -1.75 18.13 13.56
N LYS A 22 -3.06 17.86 13.48
CA LYS A 22 -3.77 16.93 14.38
C LYS A 22 -3.28 15.50 14.18
N THR A 23 -3.28 14.74 15.27
CA THR A 23 -3.03 13.28 15.25
C THR A 23 -4.15 12.59 14.48
N VAL A 24 -3.80 11.58 13.68
CA VAL A 24 -4.72 10.86 12.79
C VAL A 24 -4.78 9.39 13.22
N ARG A 25 -5.97 8.78 13.16
CA ARG A 25 -6.14 7.34 13.45
C ARG A 25 -5.36 6.50 12.44
N LYS A 26 -4.67 5.46 12.92
CA LYS A 26 -3.86 4.55 12.09
C LYS A 26 -4.69 3.99 10.93
N GLN A 27 -5.83 3.39 11.25
CA GLN A 27 -6.70 2.74 10.29
C GLN A 27 -7.14 3.68 9.15
N TRP A 28 -7.63 4.89 9.46
CA TRP A 28 -8.12 5.82 8.43
C TRP A 28 -7.06 6.19 7.38
N ILE A 29 -5.81 6.43 7.78
CA ILE A 29 -4.77 6.78 6.82
C ILE A 29 -4.25 5.56 6.06
N GLU A 30 -4.18 4.39 6.71
CA GLU A 30 -3.78 3.15 6.04
C GLU A 30 -4.81 2.72 5.01
N ASP A 31 -6.11 2.82 5.33
CA ASP A 31 -7.20 2.52 4.39
C ASP A 31 -7.13 3.42 3.15
N ILE A 32 -6.85 4.72 3.32
CA ILE A 32 -6.66 5.65 2.18
C ILE A 32 -5.50 5.22 1.30
N VAL A 33 -4.35 4.91 1.90
CA VAL A 33 -3.14 4.53 1.14
C VAL A 33 -3.35 3.21 0.41
N VAL A 34 -3.94 2.21 1.08
CA VAL A 34 -4.23 0.90 0.49
C VAL A 34 -5.22 1.05 -0.67
N ASN A 35 -6.31 1.80 -0.47
CA ASN A 35 -7.32 1.97 -1.51
C ASN A 35 -6.75 2.69 -2.74
N ALA A 36 -6.01 3.79 -2.55
CA ALA A 36 -5.37 4.49 -3.67
C ALA A 36 -4.35 3.61 -4.40
N THR A 37 -3.61 2.77 -3.66
CA THR A 37 -2.66 1.81 -4.25
C THR A 37 -3.39 0.73 -5.05
N MET A 38 -4.49 0.20 -4.52
CA MET A 38 -5.32 -0.80 -5.21
C MET A 38 -5.94 -0.20 -6.47
N GLU A 39 -6.46 1.02 -6.42
CA GLU A 39 -7.01 1.72 -7.59
C GLU A 39 -5.94 1.90 -8.69
N MET A 40 -4.71 2.22 -8.32
CA MET A 40 -3.60 2.36 -9.27
C MET A 40 -3.22 1.02 -9.92
N ILE A 41 -3.17 -0.07 -9.14
CA ILE A 41 -2.74 -1.39 -9.62
C ILE A 41 -3.85 -2.07 -10.43
N MET A 42 -5.10 -1.92 -10.02
CA MET A 42 -6.27 -2.53 -10.68
C MET A 42 -6.70 -1.77 -11.94
N ASN A 43 -5.89 -0.85 -12.44
CA ASN A 43 -6.08 -0.27 -13.76
C ASN A 43 -5.82 -1.35 -14.83
N ASP A 44 -6.72 -1.49 -15.80
CA ASP A 44 -6.64 -2.54 -16.84
C ASP A 44 -5.26 -2.61 -17.51
N SER A 45 -4.65 -1.46 -17.82
CA SER A 45 -3.31 -1.41 -18.44
C SER A 45 -2.19 -1.96 -17.53
N MET A 46 -2.31 -1.76 -16.22
CA MET A 46 -1.36 -2.27 -15.24
C MET A 46 -1.58 -3.77 -14.99
N VAL A 47 -2.83 -4.21 -14.99
CA VAL A 47 -3.18 -5.63 -14.87
C VAL A 47 -2.62 -6.41 -16.05
N GLU A 48 -2.87 -5.95 -17.29
CA GLU A 48 -2.35 -6.57 -18.50
C GLU A 48 -0.81 -6.62 -18.49
N TYR A 49 -0.16 -5.52 -18.14
CA TYR A 49 1.30 -5.46 -18.02
C TYR A 49 1.86 -6.49 -17.02
N ILE A 50 1.24 -6.62 -15.85
CA ILE A 50 1.65 -7.60 -14.84
C ILE A 50 1.41 -9.02 -15.36
N THR A 51 0.27 -9.27 -16.01
CA THR A 51 -0.04 -10.58 -16.59
C THR A 51 0.99 -10.97 -17.65
N ASP A 52 1.35 -10.07 -18.56
CA ASP A 52 2.35 -10.33 -19.59
C ASP A 52 3.72 -10.66 -18.99
N LEU A 53 4.16 -9.89 -17.99
CA LEU A 53 5.40 -10.18 -17.26
C LEU A 53 5.37 -11.55 -16.59
N VAL A 54 4.27 -11.91 -15.93
CA VAL A 54 4.13 -13.20 -15.25
C VAL A 54 4.19 -14.35 -16.27
N VAL A 55 3.48 -14.23 -17.39
CA VAL A 55 3.50 -15.24 -18.45
C VAL A 55 4.90 -15.36 -19.06
N GLU A 56 5.61 -14.25 -19.26
CA GLU A 56 6.98 -14.27 -19.76
C GLU A 56 7.94 -14.97 -18.79
N LEU A 57 7.85 -14.67 -17.49
CA LEU A 57 8.64 -15.34 -16.46
C LEU A 57 8.36 -16.84 -16.43
N GLN A 58 7.09 -17.24 -16.48
CA GLN A 58 6.70 -18.64 -16.55
C GLN A 58 7.26 -19.35 -17.78
N ARG A 59 7.27 -18.70 -18.96
CA ARG A 59 7.88 -19.28 -20.18
C ARG A 59 9.37 -19.54 -20.03
N ARG A 60 10.09 -18.69 -19.29
CA ARG A 60 11.55 -18.84 -19.06
C ARG A 60 11.86 -19.95 -18.06
N GLU A 61 11.01 -20.11 -17.06
CA GLU A 61 11.19 -21.12 -16.00
C GLU A 61 10.66 -22.50 -16.39
N ASN A 62 9.69 -22.56 -17.32
CA ASN A 62 9.15 -23.82 -17.80
C ASN A 62 10.13 -24.50 -18.77
N THR A 63 10.98 -25.39 -18.27
CA THR A 63 11.85 -26.27 -19.07
C THR A 63 11.12 -27.49 -19.65
N ASP A 64 9.88 -27.73 -19.24
CA ASP A 64 9.09 -28.87 -19.69
C ASP A 64 7.94 -28.40 -20.60
N LEU A 65 8.09 -28.69 -21.89
CA LEU A 65 6.94 -28.88 -22.78
C LEU A 65 6.18 -30.13 -22.29
N PRO A 66 4.83 -30.14 -22.29
CA PRO A 66 4.11 -31.41 -22.22
C PRO A 66 4.41 -32.30 -23.43
#